data_AF-A0A0W4ZI66-F1
#
_entry.id   AF-A0A0W4ZI66-F1
#
_cell.length_a   1.000
_cell.length_b   1.000
_cell.length_c   1.000
_cell.angle_alpha   90.00
_cell.angle_beta   90.00
_cell.angle_gamma   90.00
#
_symmetry.space_group_name_H-M   'P 1'
#
loop_
_entity.id
_entity.type
_entity.pdbx_description
1 polymer ?
#
loop_
_entity_poly.entity_id
_entity_poly.type
_entity_poly.pdbx_seq_one_letter_code
_entity_poly.pdbx_strand_id
1 'polypeptide(L)'
;MYKRFIQSLSKVKPSQIKNQPSSIEINPKHGLWDFFRDSEDQSLRKEVLSTPKNDAKHGRAWMASELRLKSFEDLHRLWYLCLKERNIIATQRHERRRLRIFTGIEESAKRDRQVRLTMARLKFVLNERIRAWNSAKKLAEQDGRPIN
;
A
#
# COMPACT_ATOMS: atom_id res chain seq x y z
N MET A 1 -13.54 -16.86 11.45
CA MET A 1 -13.19 -15.43 11.25
C MET A 1 -14.04 -14.77 10.16
N TYR A 2 -14.08 -15.31 8.94
CA TYR A 2 -14.88 -14.78 7.82
C TYR A 2 -16.38 -14.58 8.13
N LYS A 3 -17.06 -15.58 8.72
CA LYS A 3 -18.48 -15.49 9.10
C LYS A 3 -18.77 -14.32 10.07
N ARG A 4 -17.86 -14.03 11.01
CA ARG A 4 -17.99 -12.91 11.97
C ARG A 4 -17.84 -11.55 11.28
N PHE A 5 -16.97 -11.45 10.28
CA PHE A 5 -16.79 -10.23 9.48
C PHE A 5 -18.06 -9.90 8.70
N ILE A 6 -18.62 -10.87 7.96
CA ILE A 6 -19.87 -10.66 7.21
C ILE A 6 -21.03 -10.31 8.14
N GLN A 7 -21.15 -11.00 9.28
CA GLN A 7 -22.15 -10.67 10.30
C GLN A 7 -21.97 -9.27 10.91
N SER A 8 -20.74 -8.75 11.00
CA SER A 8 -20.49 -7.39 11.47
C SER A 8 -20.88 -6.35 10.44
N LEU A 9 -20.62 -6.62 9.15
CA LEU A 9 -21.03 -5.75 8.04
C LEU A 9 -22.55 -5.67 7.92
N SER A 10 -23.25 -6.80 8.05
CA SER A 10 -24.71 -6.83 7.92
C SER A 10 -25.44 -6.05 9.02
N LYS A 11 -24.77 -5.75 10.14
CA LYS A 11 -25.31 -4.95 11.24
C LYS A 11 -25.19 -3.44 10.99
N VAL A 12 -24.35 -3.02 10.05
CA VAL A 12 -24.19 -1.61 9.68
C VAL A 12 -25.40 -1.20 8.84
N LYS A 13 -26.28 -0.35 9.41
CA LYS A 13 -27.37 0.26 8.65
C LYS A 13 -26.81 1.35 7.74
N PRO A 14 -27.09 1.35 6.43
CA PRO A 14 -26.68 2.46 5.57
C PRO A 14 -27.37 3.74 6.04
N SER A 15 -26.60 4.81 6.23
CA SER A 15 -27.16 6.12 6.51
C SER A 15 -27.98 6.59 5.31
N GLN A 16 -29.27 6.86 5.50
CA GLN A 16 -30.12 7.42 4.44
C GLN A 16 -29.68 8.87 4.16
N ILE A 17 -29.08 9.09 2.99
CA ILE A 17 -28.73 10.44 2.52
C ILE A 17 -30.01 11.05 1.96
N LYS A 18 -30.59 12.02 2.67
CA LYS A 18 -31.92 12.59 2.37
C LYS A 18 -32.02 13.29 1.00
N ASN A 19 -30.88 13.65 0.38
CA ASN A 19 -30.79 14.34 -0.90
C ASN A 19 -29.75 13.67 -1.81
N GLN A 20 -29.99 12.43 -2.24
CA GLN A 20 -29.17 11.87 -3.33
C GLN A 20 -29.67 12.44 -4.66
N PRO A 21 -28.82 13.12 -5.45
CA PRO A 21 -29.19 13.51 -6.80
C PRO A 21 -29.55 12.25 -7.59
N SER A 22 -30.70 12.27 -8.27
CA SER A 22 -31.13 11.20 -9.15
C SER A 22 -30.08 10.97 -10.24
N SER A 23 -29.46 9.78 -10.24
CA SER A 23 -28.51 9.27 -11.23
C SER A 23 -27.35 10.21 -11.60
N ILE A 24 -26.34 10.30 -10.73
CA ILE A 24 -25.03 10.80 -11.16
C ILE A 24 -24.29 9.68 -11.89
N GLU A 25 -23.89 9.90 -13.13
CA GLU A 25 -23.00 8.99 -13.85
C GLU A 25 -21.59 9.08 -13.24
N ILE A 26 -21.17 8.01 -12.56
CA ILE A 26 -19.84 7.93 -11.95
C ILE A 26 -18.86 7.36 -12.98
N ASN A 27 -17.79 8.09 -13.28
CA ASN A 27 -16.73 7.60 -14.16
C ASN A 27 -16.11 6.30 -13.59
N PRO A 28 -16.15 5.17 -14.33
CA PRO A 28 -15.55 3.91 -13.88
C PRO A 28 -14.03 3.99 -13.67
N LYS A 29 -13.33 4.88 -14.39
CA LYS A 29 -11.87 5.09 -14.33
C LYS A 29 -11.48 6.28 -13.44
N HIS A 30 -12.33 6.64 -12.48
CA HIS A 30 -12.04 7.73 -11.56
C HIS A 30 -10.85 7.41 -10.64
N GLY A 31 -9.90 8.33 -10.47
CA GLY A 31 -8.69 8.11 -9.66
C GLY A 31 -8.95 7.82 -8.17
N LEU A 32 -10.10 8.23 -7.63
CA LEU A 32 -10.50 7.86 -6.26
C LEU A 32 -10.73 6.35 -6.08
N TRP A 33 -10.95 5.61 -7.17
CA TRP A 33 -11.08 4.16 -7.10
C TRP A 33 -9.77 3.46 -6.70
N ASP A 34 -8.62 4.11 -6.83
CA ASP A 34 -7.32 3.59 -6.39
C ASP A 34 -7.21 3.44 -4.85
N PHE A 35 -8.11 4.07 -4.08
CA PHE A 35 -8.15 3.90 -2.62
C PHE A 35 -8.88 2.62 -2.18
N PHE A 36 -9.51 1.91 -3.12
CA PHE A 36 -10.30 0.71 -2.87
C PHE A 36 -9.72 -0.48 -3.62
N ARG A 37 -9.77 -1.66 -2.99
CA ARG A 37 -9.31 -2.90 -3.63
C ARG A 37 -10.34 -3.38 -4.64
N ASP A 38 -9.91 -4.13 -5.62
CA ASP A 38 -10.83 -4.86 -6.49
C ASP A 38 -11.59 -5.89 -5.68
N SER A 39 -12.89 -6.04 -5.95
CA SER A 39 -13.69 -7.04 -5.25
C SER A 39 -13.45 -8.43 -5.82
N GLU A 40 -13.46 -9.44 -4.97
CA GLU A 40 -13.55 -10.83 -5.40
C GLU A 40 -14.96 -11.19 -5.89
N ASP A 41 -15.98 -10.43 -5.49
CA ASP A 41 -17.36 -10.61 -5.94
C ASP A 41 -17.59 -9.86 -7.26
N GLN A 42 -18.02 -10.57 -8.31
CA GLN A 42 -18.31 -9.99 -9.61
C GLN A 42 -19.44 -8.95 -9.56
N SER A 43 -20.30 -9.01 -8.53
CA SER A 43 -21.38 -8.04 -8.34
C SER A 43 -20.87 -6.65 -7.92
N LEU A 44 -19.69 -6.57 -7.30
CA LEU A 44 -19.09 -5.34 -6.81
C LEU A 44 -17.81 -5.03 -7.59
N ARG A 45 -17.65 -3.79 -8.06
CA ARG A 45 -16.40 -3.40 -8.72
C ARG A 45 -15.25 -3.24 -7.73
N LYS A 46 -15.54 -2.77 -6.52
CA LYS A 46 -14.53 -2.38 -5.51
C LYS A 46 -14.98 -2.75 -4.10
N GLU A 47 -14.02 -3.20 -3.29
CA GLU A 47 -14.18 -3.50 -1.87
C GLU A 47 -13.79 -2.29 -1.01
N VAL A 48 -14.76 -1.75 -0.27
CA VAL A 48 -14.52 -0.70 0.72
C VAL A 48 -13.68 -1.23 1.89
N LEU A 49 -13.99 -2.44 2.35
CA LEU A 49 -13.26 -3.14 3.41
C LEU A 49 -12.82 -4.51 2.91
N SER A 50 -11.52 -4.77 2.90
CA SER A 50 -11.01 -6.12 2.65
C SER A 50 -11.50 -7.08 3.73
N THR A 51 -11.77 -8.32 3.31
CA THR A 51 -11.92 -9.42 4.26
C THR A 51 -10.58 -9.75 4.94
N PRO A 52 -10.59 -10.27 6.18
CA PRO A 52 -9.35 -10.69 6.86
C PRO A 52 -8.54 -11.71 6.04
N LYS A 53 -9.23 -12.59 5.30
CA LYS A 53 -8.61 -13.55 4.39
C LYS A 53 -7.81 -12.84 3.31
N ASN A 54 -8.36 -11.80 2.69
CA ASN A 54 -7.71 -11.06 1.60
C ASN A 54 -6.56 -10.18 2.12
N ASP A 55 -6.72 -9.58 3.30
CA ASP A 55 -5.62 -8.87 3.94
C ASP A 55 -4.46 -9.82 4.33
N ALA A 56 -4.76 -11.06 4.73
CA ALA A 56 -3.75 -12.08 5.00
C ALA A 56 -3.05 -12.62 3.73
N LYS A 57 -3.67 -12.52 2.55
CA LYS A 57 -3.06 -12.88 1.26
C LYS A 57 -2.01 -11.83 0.83
N HIS A 58 -0.85 -11.87 1.47
CA HIS A 58 0.32 -11.09 1.06
C HIS A 58 1.61 -11.90 1.27
N GLY A 59 2.64 -11.57 0.49
CA GLY A 59 3.98 -12.16 0.64
C GLY A 59 4.84 -11.45 1.68
N ARG A 60 6.12 -11.81 1.72
CA ARG A 60 7.13 -11.13 2.54
C ARG A 60 7.52 -9.76 1.96
N ALA A 61 8.08 -8.90 2.81
CA ALA A 61 8.77 -7.69 2.37
C ALA A 61 9.99 -8.00 1.49
N TRP A 62 10.33 -7.06 0.60
CA TRP A 62 11.56 -7.11 -0.20
C TRP A 62 12.80 -7.07 0.68
N MET A 63 13.82 -7.86 0.36
CA MET A 63 15.12 -7.84 1.04
C MET A 63 16.02 -6.75 0.48
N ALA A 64 16.93 -6.22 1.30
CA ALA A 64 17.89 -5.21 0.84
C ALA A 64 18.80 -5.76 -0.28
N SER A 65 19.18 -7.04 -0.22
CA SER A 65 19.93 -7.72 -1.28
C SER A 65 19.20 -7.70 -2.62
N GLU A 66 17.89 -7.97 -2.63
CA GLU A 66 17.05 -7.95 -3.84
C GLU A 66 16.93 -6.52 -4.41
N LEU A 67 16.79 -5.52 -3.53
CA LEU A 67 16.63 -4.11 -3.93
C LEU A 67 17.93 -3.51 -4.50
N ARG A 68 19.10 -3.98 -4.06
CA ARG A 68 20.39 -3.52 -4.60
C ARG A 68 20.56 -3.80 -6.09
N LEU A 69 19.89 -4.81 -6.61
CA LEU A 69 19.96 -5.21 -8.02
C LEU A 69 19.01 -4.41 -8.93
N LYS A 70 18.21 -3.49 -8.38
CA LYS A 70 17.19 -2.74 -9.13
C LYS A 70 17.67 -1.36 -9.57
N SER A 71 17.20 -0.89 -10.72
CA SER A 71 17.46 0.47 -11.20
C SER A 71 16.85 1.52 -10.27
N PHE A 72 17.31 2.77 -10.35
CA PHE A 72 16.68 3.87 -9.59
C PHE A 72 15.19 4.04 -9.96
N GLU A 73 14.87 3.92 -11.25
CA GLU A 73 13.49 4.05 -11.74
C GLU A 73 12.58 2.97 -11.16
N ASP A 74 13.03 1.72 -11.11
CA ASP A 74 12.25 0.61 -10.51
C ASP A 74 12.06 0.79 -9.01
N LEU A 75 13.09 1.26 -8.29
CA LEU A 75 12.95 1.60 -6.88
C LEU A 75 11.94 2.74 -6.68
N HIS A 76 11.97 3.76 -7.53
CA HIS A 76 11.04 4.87 -7.47
C HIS A 76 9.58 4.43 -7.73
N ARG A 77 9.35 3.60 -8.76
CA ARG A 77 8.04 2.99 -9.02
C ARG A 77 7.58 2.13 -7.85
N LEU A 78 8.45 1.28 -7.31
CA LEU A 78 8.15 0.43 -6.15
C LEU A 78 7.77 1.26 -4.92
N TRP A 79 8.44 2.39 -4.69
CA TRP A 79 8.09 3.32 -3.62
C TRP A 79 6.65 3.80 -3.74
N TYR A 80 6.22 4.22 -4.94
CA TYR A 80 4.84 4.65 -5.17
C TYR A 80 3.83 3.52 -5.04
N LEU A 81 4.16 2.30 -5.47
CA LEU A 81 3.32 1.13 -5.24
C LEU A 81 3.11 0.87 -3.73
N CYS A 82 4.19 0.95 -2.95
CA CYS A 82 4.11 0.83 -1.49
C CYS A 82 3.27 1.97 -0.88
N LEU A 83 3.42 3.19 -1.39
CA LEU A 83 2.66 4.35 -0.92
C LEU A 83 1.15 4.19 -1.18
N LYS A 84 0.77 3.79 -2.41
CA LYS A 84 -0.63 3.50 -2.76
C LYS A 84 -1.22 2.41 -1.86
N GLU A 85 -0.48 1.34 -1.64
CA GLU A 85 -0.90 0.25 -0.76
C GLU A 85 -1.14 0.73 0.68
N ARG A 86 -0.26 1.58 1.22
CA ARG A 86 -0.46 2.17 2.56
C ARG A 86 -1.66 3.10 2.61
N ASN A 87 -1.95 3.84 1.53
CA ASN A 87 -3.13 4.69 1.45
C ASN A 87 -4.42 3.86 1.48
N ILE A 88 -4.48 2.75 0.73
CA ILE A 88 -5.61 1.80 0.77
C ILE A 88 -5.80 1.28 2.21
N ILE A 89 -4.74 0.81 2.85
CA ILE A 89 -4.79 0.30 4.22
C ILE A 89 -5.28 1.39 5.20
N ALA A 90 -4.84 2.63 5.03
CA ALA A 90 -5.25 3.75 5.87
C ALA A 90 -6.76 4.06 5.71
N THR A 91 -7.26 4.09 4.47
CA THR A 91 -8.69 4.25 4.16
C THR A 91 -9.51 3.14 4.83
N GLN A 92 -9.09 1.89 4.67
CA GLN A 92 -9.78 0.75 5.27
C GLN A 92 -9.75 0.79 6.80
N ARG A 93 -8.63 1.22 7.40
CA ARG A 93 -8.51 1.40 8.85
C ARG A 93 -9.45 2.50 9.36
N HIS A 94 -9.57 3.61 8.62
CA HIS A 94 -10.50 4.68 8.97
C HIS A 94 -11.95 4.19 8.90
N GLU A 95 -12.34 3.53 7.81
CA GLU A 95 -13.70 2.99 7.66
C GLU A 95 -14.02 1.92 8.70
N ARG A 96 -13.08 1.02 9.03
CA ARG A 96 -13.29 0.04 10.13
C ARG A 96 -13.59 0.71 11.46
N ARG A 97 -12.87 1.79 11.79
CA ARG A 97 -13.10 2.56 13.03
C ARG A 97 -14.47 3.24 13.01
N ARG A 98 -14.82 3.87 11.89
CA ARG A 98 -16.13 4.52 11.68
C ARG A 98 -17.28 3.52 11.85
N LEU A 99 -17.15 2.34 11.27
CA LEU A 99 -18.14 1.27 11.33
C LEU A 99 -18.08 0.40 12.60
N ARG A 100 -17.11 0.65 13.50
CA ARG A 100 -16.85 -0.15 14.71
C ARG A 100 -16.64 -1.65 14.43
N ILE A 101 -15.97 -1.96 13.32
CA ILE A 101 -15.62 -3.33 12.92
C ILE A 101 -14.20 -3.63 13.37
N PHE A 102 -14.05 -4.54 14.33
CA PHE A 102 -12.75 -4.89 14.93
C PHE A 102 -12.09 -6.13 14.30
N THR A 103 -12.77 -6.83 13.40
CA THR A 103 -12.22 -7.98 12.68
C THR A 103 -11.27 -7.53 11.58
N GLY A 104 -10.17 -8.27 11.33
CA GLY A 104 -9.24 -7.97 10.24
C GLY A 104 -8.15 -6.94 10.57
N ILE A 105 -8.15 -6.39 11.78
CA ILE A 105 -7.19 -5.35 12.20
C ILE A 105 -5.76 -5.90 12.20
N GLU A 106 -5.57 -7.11 12.72
CA GLU A 106 -4.25 -7.71 12.85
C GLU A 106 -3.68 -8.09 11.49
N GLU A 107 -4.49 -8.67 10.61
CA GLU A 107 -4.11 -9.05 9.25
C GLU A 107 -3.70 -7.81 8.44
N SER A 108 -4.50 -6.75 8.52
CA SER A 108 -4.20 -5.47 7.87
C SER A 108 -2.92 -4.83 8.43
N ALA A 109 -2.69 -4.91 9.75
CA ALA A 109 -1.48 -4.40 10.40
C ALA A 109 -0.22 -5.20 10.03
N LYS A 110 -0.32 -6.54 9.92
CA LYS A 110 0.77 -7.40 9.42
C LYS A 110 1.16 -7.03 8.00
N ARG A 111 0.17 -6.78 7.14
CA ARG A 111 0.40 -6.31 5.76
C ARG A 111 1.09 -4.95 5.72
N ASP A 112 0.60 -3.96 6.46
CA ASP A 112 1.24 -2.62 6.57
C ASP A 112 2.69 -2.74 7.06
N ARG A 113 2.97 -3.64 8.00
CA ARG A 113 4.33 -3.90 8.47
C ARG A 113 5.25 -4.37 7.34
N GLN A 114 4.82 -5.29 6.47
CA GLN A 114 5.63 -5.75 5.34
C GLN A 114 5.89 -4.62 4.33
N VAL A 115 4.89 -3.78 4.06
CA VAL A 115 5.03 -2.64 3.16
C VAL A 115 5.99 -1.60 3.73
N ARG A 116 5.83 -1.24 5.02
CA ARG A 116 6.75 -0.33 5.71
C ARG A 116 8.18 -0.84 5.76
N LEU A 117 8.36 -2.15 5.96
CA LEU A 117 9.69 -2.77 5.98
C LEU A 117 10.36 -2.69 4.60
N THR A 118 9.60 -2.92 3.53
CA THR A 118 10.07 -2.70 2.14
C THR A 118 10.51 -1.25 1.94
N MET A 119 9.69 -0.27 2.35
CA MET A 119 10.01 1.15 2.23
C MET A 119 11.27 1.55 3.03
N ALA A 120 11.44 1.00 4.24
CA ALA A 120 12.62 1.25 5.06
C ALA A 120 13.90 0.72 4.40
N ARG A 121 13.85 -0.50 3.84
CA ARG A 121 14.98 -1.10 3.11
C ARG A 121 15.30 -0.36 1.82
N LEU A 122 14.28 0.18 1.15
CA LEU A 122 14.46 1.01 -0.04
C LEU A 122 15.24 2.29 0.30
N LYS A 123 14.85 3.01 1.35
CA LYS A 123 15.60 4.16 1.86
C LYS A 123 17.04 3.80 2.23
N PHE A 124 17.22 2.65 2.88
CA PHE A 124 18.54 2.14 3.26
C PHE A 124 19.44 1.93 2.04
N VAL A 125 18.96 1.22 1.01
CA VAL A 125 19.73 0.95 -0.22
C VAL A 125 20.07 2.24 -0.98
N LEU A 126 19.14 3.20 -1.06
CA LEU A 126 19.43 4.49 -1.70
C LEU A 126 20.54 5.26 -0.97
N ASN A 127 20.50 5.29 0.37
CA ASN A 127 21.53 5.93 1.17
C ASN A 127 22.88 5.21 1.05
N GLU A 128 22.88 3.88 1.02
CA GLU A 128 24.08 3.06 0.78
C GLU A 128 24.73 3.40 -0.57
N ARG A 129 23.93 3.52 -1.65
CA ARG A 129 24.42 3.91 -2.98
C ARG A 129 25.03 5.31 -3.00
N ILE A 130 24.39 6.28 -2.36
CA ILE A 130 24.90 7.66 -2.26
C ILE A 130 26.25 7.66 -1.54
N ARG A 131 26.36 6.93 -0.43
CA ARG A 131 27.62 6.81 0.32
C ARG A 131 28.72 6.15 -0.52
N ALA A 132 28.40 5.03 -1.16
CA ALA A 132 29.36 4.32 -2.02
C ALA A 132 29.86 5.20 -3.18
N TRP A 133 28.96 5.94 -3.84
CA TRP A 133 29.31 6.87 -4.90
C TRP A 133 30.22 8.01 -4.40
N ASN A 134 29.88 8.63 -3.27
CA ASN A 134 30.71 9.67 -2.67
C ASN A 134 32.10 9.16 -2.28
N SER A 135 32.19 7.95 -1.72
CA SER A 135 33.47 7.32 -1.37
C SER A 135 34.30 7.02 -2.62
N ALA A 136 33.68 6.47 -3.68
CA ALA A 136 34.36 6.20 -4.94
C ALA A 136 34.85 7.49 -5.63
N LYS A 137 34.05 8.55 -5.60
CA LYS A 137 34.44 9.86 -6.13
C LYS A 137 35.69 10.42 -5.44
N LYS A 138 35.72 10.40 -4.10
CA LYS A 138 36.88 10.85 -3.31
C LYS A 138 38.14 10.03 -3.61
N LEU A 139 38.01 8.72 -3.76
CA LEU A 139 39.13 7.85 -4.11
C LEU A 139 39.67 8.18 -5.52
N ALA A 140 38.77 8.39 -6.47
CA ALA A 140 39.15 8.75 -7.84
C ALA A 140 39.87 10.11 -7.92
N GLU A 141 39.46 11.08 -7.09
CA GLU A 141 40.16 12.37 -6.93
C GLU A 141 41.58 12.17 -6.36
N GLN A 142 41.76 11.29 -5.38
CA GLN A 142 43.08 10.95 -4.80
C GLN A 142 43.99 10.24 -5.80
N ASP A 143 43.43 9.37 -6.64
CA ASP A 143 44.16 8.64 -7.68
C ASP A 143 44.48 9.49 -8.92
N GLY A 144 44.11 10.78 -8.93
CA GLY A 144 44.33 11.70 -10.05
C GLY A 144 43.44 11.43 -11.28
N ARG A 145 42.33 10.68 -11.11
CA ARG A 145 41.34 10.38 -12.15
C ARG A 145 39.97 10.96 -11.77
N PRO A 146 39.81 12.30 -11.79
CA PRO A 146 38.55 12.91 -11.39
C PRO A 146 37.39 12.43 -12.25
N ILE A 147 36.29 12.03 -11.60
CA ILE A 147 35.04 11.67 -12.27
C ILE A 147 34.31 12.99 -12.58
N ASN A 148 34.41 13.45 -13.83
CA ASN A 148 33.62 14.56 -14.38
C ASN A 148 32.18 14.11 -14.70
#